data_AF-A0AAD9U1R1-F1
#
_entry.id   AF-A0AAD9U1R1-F1
#
_cell.length_a   1.000
_cell.length_b   1.000
_cell.length_c   1.000
_cell.angle_alpha   90.00
_cell.angle_beta   90.00
_cell.angle_gamma   90.00
#
_symmetry.space_group_name_H-M   'P 1'
#
loop_
_entity.id
_entity.type
_entity.pdbx_description
1 polymer ?
#
loop_
_entity_poly.entity_id
_entity_poly.type
_entity_poly.pdbx_seq_one_letter_code
_entity_poly.pdbx_strand_id
1 'polypeptide(L)'
;MEAFPICYALAIKKEGVIQDFDRWNGSKWLRHVKTRRPLFDWEMDQWKIFTTFLECIPIRKLISDTIAWTLCSSGLFSFGLFWKGLEESWSFESFVFKDIWQGICPPKIEVFLWQSLRGKVLVKDAMQRYGMNHIKDMDCSFYRSGTETMDYVFWLCMWSSSLWEECMSW
;
A
#
# COMPACT_ATOMS: atom_id res chain seq x y z
N MET A 1 3.53 3.42 -7.75
CA MET A 1 3.59 3.80 -9.17
C MET A 1 4.44 2.75 -9.87
N GLU A 2 3.91 2.08 -10.90
CA GLU A 2 4.65 1.01 -11.59
C GLU A 2 5.84 1.58 -12.37
N ALA A 3 7.03 1.04 -12.15
CA ALA A 3 8.23 1.43 -12.89
C ALA A 3 8.28 0.71 -14.25
N PHE A 4 8.56 1.46 -15.32
CA PHE A 4 8.73 0.95 -16.69
C PHE A 4 7.51 0.24 -17.32
N PRO A 5 6.30 0.84 -17.33
CA PRO A 5 5.07 0.20 -17.84
C PRO A 5 5.12 -0.20 -19.32
N ILE A 6 5.82 0.56 -20.18
CA ILE A 6 5.97 0.24 -21.62
C ILE A 6 6.85 -0.99 -21.78
N CYS A 7 7.97 -1.05 -21.06
CA CYS A 7 8.88 -2.19 -21.10
C CYS A 7 8.15 -3.48 -20.67
N TYR A 8 7.36 -3.41 -19.59
CA TYR A 8 6.56 -4.53 -19.11
C TYR A 8 5.45 -4.94 -20.10
N ALA A 9 4.76 -3.97 -20.69
CA ALA A 9 3.72 -4.24 -21.69
C ALA A 9 4.26 -4.92 -22.96
N LEU A 10 5.52 -4.68 -23.31
CA LEU A 10 6.20 -5.25 -24.49
C LEU A 10 7.02 -6.51 -24.19
N ALA A 11 7.22 -6.87 -22.92
CA ALA A 11 7.98 -8.05 -22.53
C ALA A 11 7.31 -9.34 -23.06
N ILE A 12 8.12 -10.23 -23.65
CA ILE A 12 7.66 -11.56 -24.07
C ILE A 12 7.39 -12.44 -22.85
N LYS A 13 8.30 -12.41 -21.88
CA LYS A 13 8.18 -13.13 -20.61
C LYS A 13 7.96 -12.11 -19.50
N LYS A 14 6.74 -12.06 -18.96
CA LYS A 14 6.37 -11.13 -17.87
C LYS A 14 6.69 -11.67 -16.49
N GLU A 15 6.69 -12.99 -16.35
CA GLU A 15 6.96 -13.71 -15.10
C GLU A 15 8.23 -14.53 -15.26
N GLY A 16 9.38 -13.85 -15.29
CA GLY A 16 10.69 -14.49 -15.37
C GLY A 16 11.55 -14.12 -14.17
N VAL A 17 12.45 -15.02 -13.79
CA VAL A 17 13.52 -14.72 -12.83
C VAL A 17 14.64 -13.97 -13.56
N ILE A 18 15.48 -13.26 -12.82
CA ILE A 18 16.60 -12.47 -13.40
C ILE A 18 17.44 -13.34 -14.35
N GLN A 19 17.74 -14.58 -13.96
CA GLN A 19 18.50 -15.55 -14.78
C GLN A 19 17.92 -15.80 -16.18
N ASP A 20 16.60 -15.67 -16.38
CA ASP A 20 15.97 -15.86 -17.70
C ASP A 20 16.33 -14.76 -18.69
N PHE A 21 16.71 -13.59 -18.18
CA PHE A 21 16.96 -12.39 -18.96
C PHE A 21 18.46 -12.09 -19.08
N ASP A 22 19.33 -13.00 -18.69
CA ASP A 22 20.77 -12.80 -18.69
C ASP A 22 21.50 -13.93 -19.43
N ARG A 23 22.50 -13.55 -20.23
CA ARG A 23 23.42 -14.51 -20.86
C ARG A 23 24.86 -14.19 -20.50
N TRP A 24 25.62 -15.23 -20.18
CA TRP A 24 27.06 -15.14 -20.04
C TRP A 24 27.73 -15.25 -21.41
N ASN A 25 28.51 -14.26 -21.81
CA ASN A 25 29.26 -14.28 -23.07
C ASN A 25 30.72 -14.77 -22.94
N GLY A 26 31.12 -15.21 -21.75
CA GLY A 26 32.52 -15.59 -21.45
C GLY A 26 33.25 -14.59 -20.55
N SER A 27 32.91 -13.29 -20.62
CA SER A 27 33.59 -12.23 -19.87
C SER A 27 32.66 -11.35 -19.04
N LYS A 28 31.42 -11.13 -19.50
CA LYS A 28 30.42 -10.28 -18.83
C LYS A 28 29.02 -10.89 -18.96
N TRP A 29 28.18 -10.57 -17.97
CA TRP A 29 26.73 -10.78 -18.09
C TRP A 29 26.15 -9.77 -19.07
N LEU A 30 25.47 -10.28 -20.09
CA LEU A 30 24.71 -9.51 -21.05
C LEU A 30 23.22 -9.60 -20.72
N ARG A 31 22.57 -8.45 -20.57
CA ARG A 31 21.12 -8.36 -20.45
C ARG A 31 20.50 -8.74 -21.79
N HIS A 32 19.69 -9.78 -21.80
CA HIS A 32 19.00 -10.32 -22.95
C HIS A 32 17.47 -10.26 -22.71
N VAL A 33 16.96 -9.03 -22.58
CA VAL A 33 15.51 -8.76 -22.53
C VAL A 33 14.99 -8.63 -23.95
N LYS A 34 13.99 -9.44 -24.30
CA LYS A 34 13.34 -9.41 -25.62
C LYS A 34 11.95 -8.79 -25.54
N THR A 35 11.67 -7.90 -26.48
CA THR A 35 10.34 -7.33 -26.69
C THR A 35 9.59 -8.12 -27.77
N ARG A 36 8.26 -8.16 -27.68
CA ARG A 36 7.38 -8.85 -28.65
C ARG A 36 7.42 -8.22 -30.06
N ARG A 37 7.85 -6.96 -30.15
CA ARG A 37 8.02 -6.20 -31.40
C ARG A 37 9.17 -5.19 -31.25
N PRO A 38 9.70 -4.63 -32.35
CA PRO A 38 10.61 -3.49 -32.30
C PRO A 38 10.00 -2.33 -31.52
N LEU A 39 10.86 -1.58 -30.83
CA LEU A 39 10.50 -0.38 -30.08
C LEU A 39 10.27 0.78 -31.04
N PHE A 40 9.24 1.57 -30.78
CA PHE A 40 9.06 2.86 -31.44
C PHE A 40 9.93 3.93 -30.78
N ASP A 41 10.20 5.03 -31.49
CA ASP A 41 11.09 6.09 -31.04
C ASP A 41 10.67 6.68 -29.67
N TRP A 42 9.37 6.83 -29.42
CA TRP A 42 8.85 7.32 -28.14
C TRP A 42 8.97 6.31 -26.99
N GLU A 43 9.15 5.02 -27.29
CA GLU A 43 9.35 3.96 -26.28
C GLU A 43 10.83 3.81 -25.92
N MET A 44 11.74 4.26 -26.79
CA MET A 44 13.19 4.14 -26.63
C MET A 44 13.71 4.90 -25.41
N ASP A 45 13.11 6.01 -25.03
CA ASP A 45 13.56 6.78 -23.87
C ASP A 45 13.33 6.01 -22.57
N GLN A 46 12.17 5.38 -22.40
CA GLN A 46 11.91 4.51 -21.26
C GLN A 46 12.81 3.26 -21.30
N TRP A 47 13.04 2.70 -22.49
CA TRP A 47 13.92 1.55 -22.66
C TRP A 47 15.37 1.84 -22.24
N LYS A 48 15.92 3.01 -22.60
CA LYS A 48 17.26 3.42 -22.20
C LYS A 48 17.39 3.49 -20.69
N ILE A 49 16.43 4.13 -20.01
CA ILE A 49 16.42 4.23 -18.54
C ILE A 49 16.35 2.82 -17.92
N PHE A 50 15.50 1.95 -18.47
CA PHE A 50 15.39 0.56 -18.04
C PHE A 50 16.71 -0.21 -18.20
N THR A 51 17.38 -0.09 -19.35
CA THR A 51 18.66 -0.77 -19.57
C THR A 51 19.77 -0.25 -18.67
N THR A 52 19.86 1.07 -18.46
CA THR A 52 20.82 1.67 -17.51
C THR A 52 20.56 1.19 -16.09
N PHE A 53 19.29 1.11 -15.69
CA PHE A 53 18.92 0.56 -14.39
C PHE A 53 19.37 -0.91 -14.23
N LEU A 54 19.20 -1.74 -15.26
CA LEU A 54 19.66 -3.13 -15.24
C LEU A 54 21.19 -3.25 -15.18
N GLU A 55 21.94 -2.33 -15.78
CA GLU A 55 23.41 -2.31 -15.70
C GLU A 55 23.92 -2.03 -14.29
N CYS A 56 23.17 -1.26 -13.49
CA CYS A 56 23.49 -0.97 -12.10
C CYS A 56 23.30 -2.17 -11.15
N ILE A 57 22.70 -3.27 -11.60
CA ILE A 57 22.45 -4.47 -10.79
C ILE A 57 23.57 -5.49 -11.06
N PRO A 58 24.56 -5.65 -10.16
CA PRO A 58 25.65 -6.59 -10.37
C PRO A 58 25.20 -8.03 -10.15
N ILE A 59 25.35 -8.88 -11.17
CA ILE A 59 25.11 -10.33 -11.03
C ILE A 59 26.41 -11.04 -10.68
N ARG A 60 26.39 -11.76 -9.57
CA ARG A 60 27.55 -12.52 -9.07
C ARG A 60 27.31 -14.01 -9.29
N LYS A 61 28.07 -14.62 -10.20
CA LYS A 61 27.88 -16.03 -10.61
C LYS A 61 28.12 -17.04 -9.50
N LEU A 62 29.01 -16.72 -8.56
CA LEU A 62 29.51 -17.66 -7.54
C LEU A 62 28.84 -17.48 -6.17
N ILE A 63 27.85 -16.58 -6.07
CA ILE A 63 27.17 -16.28 -4.81
C ILE A 63 25.70 -16.65 -5.01
N SER A 64 25.19 -17.51 -4.15
CA SER A 64 23.76 -17.81 -4.10
C SER A 64 22.96 -16.60 -3.63
N ASP A 65 21.76 -16.43 -4.15
CA ASP A 65 20.86 -15.36 -3.72
C ASP A 65 20.53 -15.52 -2.23
N THR A 66 20.58 -14.40 -1.50
CA THR A 66 20.20 -14.34 -0.09
C THR A 66 19.12 -13.29 0.10
N ILE A 67 18.22 -13.54 1.05
CA ILE A 67 17.26 -12.54 1.50
C ILE A 67 18.01 -11.59 2.45
N ALA A 68 18.03 -10.31 2.10
CA ALA A 68 18.65 -9.27 2.91
C ALA A 68 17.64 -8.19 3.28
N TRP A 69 17.69 -7.78 4.54
CA TRP A 69 16.88 -6.70 5.07
C TRP A 69 17.41 -5.33 4.60
N THR A 70 16.60 -4.56 3.88
CA THR A 70 17.04 -3.30 3.26
C THR A 70 17.23 -2.15 4.25
N LEU A 71 16.55 -2.17 5.39
CA LEU A 71 16.71 -1.13 6.44
C LEU A 71 18.02 -1.27 7.22
N CYS A 72 18.81 -2.32 6.99
CA CYS A 72 20.09 -2.55 7.68
C CYS A 72 21.18 -2.82 6.66
N SER A 73 22.31 -2.10 6.74
CA SER A 73 23.47 -2.32 5.86
C SER A 73 24.09 -3.71 5.97
N SER A 74 23.90 -4.39 7.11
CA SER A 74 24.34 -5.77 7.30
C SER A 74 23.45 -6.80 6.58
N GLY A 75 22.27 -6.40 6.11
CA GLY A 75 21.26 -7.28 5.55
C GLY A 75 20.53 -8.14 6.59
N LEU A 76 20.86 -8.03 7.88
CA LEU A 76 20.19 -8.76 8.95
C LEU A 76 18.94 -8.01 9.45
N PHE A 77 17.96 -8.79 9.90
CA PHE A 77 16.79 -8.23 10.57
C PHE A 77 17.18 -7.58 11.89
N SER A 78 16.57 -6.42 12.17
CA SER A 78 16.61 -5.78 13.47
C SER A 78 15.22 -5.24 13.80
N PHE A 79 14.70 -5.65 14.96
CA PHE A 79 13.41 -5.22 15.44
C PHE A 79 13.32 -3.69 15.60
N GLY A 80 14.39 -3.06 16.09
CA GLY A 80 14.43 -1.59 16.24
C GLY A 80 14.40 -0.85 14.91
N LEU A 81 15.14 -1.33 13.90
CA LEU A 81 15.12 -0.73 12.56
C LEU A 81 13.79 -0.97 11.84
N PHE A 82 13.16 -2.12 12.06
CA PHE A 82 11.82 -2.39 11.57
C PHE A 82 10.81 -1.38 12.11
N TRP A 83 10.77 -1.18 13.44
CA TRP A 83 9.83 -0.23 14.03
C TRP A 83 10.10 1.20 13.58
N LYS A 84 11.38 1.60 13.51
CA LYS A 84 11.73 2.93 13.01
C LYS A 84 11.26 3.17 11.57
N GLY A 85 11.50 2.22 10.67
CA GLY A 85 11.03 2.33 9.28
C GLY A 85 9.51 2.32 9.17
N LEU A 86 8.83 1.58 10.05
CA LEU A 86 7.37 1.56 10.09
C LEU A 86 6.80 2.89 10.62
N GLU A 87 7.41 3.50 11.63
CA GLU A 87 7.04 4.82 12.14
C GLU A 87 7.22 5.92 11.07
N GLU A 88 8.33 5.90 10.33
CA GLU A 88 8.59 6.81 9.21
C GLU A 88 7.52 6.67 8.10
N SER A 89 7.09 5.44 7.81
CA SER A 89 6.03 5.18 6.82
C SER A 89 4.64 5.62 7.30
N TRP A 90 4.43 5.69 8.61
CA TRP A 90 3.17 6.07 9.25
C TRP A 90 3.14 7.54 9.67
N SER A 91 3.99 8.39 9.08
CA SER A 91 4.16 9.79 9.53
C SER A 91 2.86 10.61 9.62
N PHE A 92 1.87 10.36 8.75
CA PHE A 92 0.54 10.99 8.86
C PHE A 92 -0.34 10.37 9.95
N GLU A 93 -0.34 9.03 10.05
CA GLU A 93 -1.09 8.29 11.06
C GLU A 93 -0.57 8.56 12.49
N SER A 94 0.74 8.71 12.66
CA SER A 94 1.38 8.93 13.96
C SER A 94 1.05 10.31 14.55
N PHE A 95 0.83 11.33 13.71
CA PHE A 95 0.42 12.66 14.18
C PHE A 95 -1.00 12.63 14.74
N VAL A 96 -1.97 12.16 13.96
CA VAL A 96 -3.38 12.11 14.37
C VAL A 96 -3.58 11.16 15.57
N PHE A 97 -2.88 10.02 15.60
CA PHE A 97 -3.06 9.04 16.68
C PHE A 97 -2.40 9.47 18.00
N LYS A 98 -1.38 10.34 17.98
CA LYS A 98 -0.83 10.91 19.23
C LYS A 98 -1.84 11.80 19.95
N ASP A 99 -2.69 12.50 19.21
CA ASP A 99 -3.71 13.39 19.79
C ASP A 99 -4.90 12.62 20.38
N ILE A 100 -5.12 11.37 19.94
CA ILE A 100 -6.21 10.52 20.46
C ILE A 100 -5.95 10.09 21.91
N TRP A 101 -4.70 9.79 22.27
CA TRP A 101 -4.34 9.21 23.57
C TRP A 101 -3.91 10.26 24.61
N GLN A 102 -4.50 11.46 24.54
CA GLN A 102 -4.17 12.59 25.43
C GLN A 102 -4.93 12.55 26.76
N GLY A 103 -5.85 11.60 26.97
CA GLY A 103 -6.65 11.51 28.18
C GLY A 103 -7.72 12.58 28.30
N ILE A 104 -8.05 13.27 27.21
CA ILE A 104 -9.06 14.36 27.16
C ILE A 104 -10.48 13.79 27.30
N CYS A 105 -10.69 12.55 26.86
CA CYS A 105 -11.97 11.87 26.89
C CYS A 105 -11.85 10.47 27.52
N PRO A 106 -12.95 9.82 27.91
CA PRO A 106 -12.89 8.48 28.47
C PRO A 106 -12.21 7.49 27.51
N PRO A 107 -11.47 6.48 28.01
CA PRO A 107 -10.71 5.54 27.16
C PRO A 107 -11.54 4.84 26.07
N LYS A 108 -12.84 4.63 26.31
CA LYS A 108 -13.76 4.07 25.31
C LYS A 108 -13.93 4.98 24.09
N ILE A 109 -13.93 6.29 24.29
CA ILE A 109 -14.05 7.29 23.22
C ILE A 109 -12.73 7.38 22.45
N GLU A 110 -11.58 7.35 23.14
CA GLU A 110 -10.26 7.31 22.49
C GLU A 110 -10.11 6.07 21.58
N VAL A 111 -10.46 4.89 22.11
CA VAL A 111 -10.46 3.64 21.33
C VAL A 111 -11.40 3.73 20.13
N PHE A 112 -12.60 4.29 20.32
CA PHE A 112 -13.57 4.48 19.25
C PHE A 112 -13.03 5.41 18.16
N LEU A 113 -12.48 6.57 18.51
CA LEU A 113 -11.87 7.50 17.55
C LEU A 113 -10.73 6.85 16.78
N TRP A 114 -9.87 6.10 17.47
CA TRP A 114 -8.79 5.34 16.83
C TRP A 114 -9.32 4.30 15.84
N GLN A 115 -10.41 3.59 16.18
CA GLN A 115 -11.05 2.65 15.26
C GLN A 115 -11.70 3.35 14.08
N SER A 116 -12.38 4.47 14.30
CA SER A 116 -13.04 5.27 13.26
C SER A 116 -12.04 5.78 12.24
N LEU A 117 -10.94 6.38 12.68
CA LEU A 117 -9.91 6.91 11.78
C LEU A 117 -9.21 5.82 10.95
N ARG A 118 -9.21 4.57 11.42
CA ARG A 118 -8.65 3.42 10.70
C ARG A 118 -9.65 2.69 9.80
N GLY A 119 -10.90 3.13 9.72
CA GLY A 119 -11.90 2.39 8.97
C GLY A 119 -12.33 1.07 9.64
N LYS A 120 -12.20 0.95 10.97
CA LYS A 120 -12.35 -0.31 11.72
C LYS A 120 -13.58 -0.40 12.63
N VAL A 121 -14.45 0.61 12.66
CA VAL A 121 -15.75 0.52 13.34
C VAL A 121 -16.65 -0.47 12.60
N LEU A 122 -17.36 -1.30 13.38
CA LEU A 122 -18.28 -2.31 12.89
C LEU A 122 -19.61 -1.68 12.46
N VAL A 123 -19.63 -1.08 11.27
CA VAL A 123 -20.85 -0.76 10.52
C VAL A 123 -21.30 -1.96 9.71
N LYS A 124 -22.57 -2.01 9.27
CA LYS A 124 -23.12 -3.16 8.52
C LYS A 124 -22.28 -3.54 7.30
N ASP A 125 -21.77 -2.57 6.54
CA ASP A 125 -20.87 -2.82 5.39
C ASP A 125 -19.56 -3.53 5.81
N ALA A 126 -18.96 -3.12 6.93
CA ALA A 126 -17.77 -3.78 7.45
C ALA A 126 -18.11 -5.20 7.94
N MET A 127 -19.25 -5.39 8.61
CA MET A 127 -19.71 -6.69 9.09
C MET A 127 -19.90 -7.70 7.94
N GLN A 128 -20.51 -7.29 6.82
CA GLN A 128 -20.63 -8.15 5.63
C GLN A 128 -19.27 -8.53 5.06
N ARG A 129 -18.32 -7.58 4.98
CA ARG A 129 -16.94 -7.88 4.55
C ARG A 129 -16.22 -8.87 5.46
N TYR A 130 -16.58 -8.94 6.74
CA TYR A 130 -16.09 -9.93 7.68
C TYR A 130 -16.87 -11.26 7.66
N GLY A 131 -17.78 -11.46 6.71
CA GLY A 131 -18.51 -12.72 6.52
C GLY A 131 -19.79 -12.85 7.34
N MET A 132 -20.27 -11.76 7.95
CA MET A 132 -21.55 -11.73 8.66
C MET A 132 -22.74 -11.60 7.68
N ASN A 133 -22.93 -12.62 6.85
CA ASN A 133 -23.89 -12.61 5.73
C ASN A 133 -25.38 -12.66 6.15
N HIS A 134 -25.68 -12.72 7.46
CA HIS A 134 -27.05 -12.68 7.98
C HIS A 134 -27.64 -11.26 7.97
N ILE A 135 -26.81 -10.23 7.82
CA ILE A 135 -27.24 -8.83 7.69
C ILE A 135 -27.72 -8.62 6.25
N LYS A 136 -29.05 -8.56 6.09
CA LYS A 136 -29.70 -8.34 4.78
C LYS A 136 -30.09 -6.88 4.55
N ASP A 137 -30.49 -6.21 5.62
CA ASP A 137 -30.81 -4.78 5.61
C ASP A 137 -29.52 -3.98 5.77
N MET A 138 -29.11 -3.32 4.68
CA MET A 138 -27.91 -2.49 4.63
C MET A 138 -28.18 -1.02 4.89
N ASP A 139 -29.44 -0.62 5.11
CA ASP A 139 -29.77 0.79 5.30
C ASP A 139 -29.19 1.32 6.61
N CYS A 140 -28.81 2.59 6.63
CA CYS A 140 -28.28 3.25 7.83
C CYS A 140 -29.22 3.07 9.03
N SER A 141 -28.69 2.60 10.16
CA SER A 141 -29.47 2.36 11.38
C SER A 141 -30.10 3.62 11.97
N PHE A 142 -29.53 4.80 11.71
CA PHE A 142 -30.00 6.08 12.25
C PHE A 142 -31.09 6.75 11.39
N TYR A 143 -30.84 6.87 10.08
CA TYR A 143 -31.70 7.63 9.17
C TYR A 143 -32.51 6.75 8.20
N ARG A 144 -32.29 5.42 8.20
CA ARG A 144 -33.01 4.43 7.38
C ARG A 144 -33.01 4.76 5.88
N SER A 145 -31.93 5.38 5.42
CA SER A 145 -31.66 5.69 4.03
C SER A 145 -30.17 5.56 3.77
N GLY A 146 -29.80 5.16 2.56
CA GLY A 146 -28.42 4.92 2.16
C GLY A 146 -27.76 3.70 2.82
N THR A 147 -26.76 3.14 2.15
CA THR A 147 -25.98 2.01 2.68
C THR A 147 -25.16 2.44 3.89
N GLU A 148 -25.23 1.67 4.98
CA GLU A 148 -24.49 1.91 6.23
C GLU A 148 -23.00 1.59 6.07
N THR A 149 -22.28 2.58 5.53
CA THR A 149 -20.82 2.63 5.52
C THR A 149 -20.33 3.56 6.64
N MET A 150 -19.03 3.53 6.92
CA MET A 150 -18.43 4.42 7.92
C MET A 150 -18.63 5.89 7.53
N ASP A 151 -18.29 6.24 6.29
CA ASP A 151 -18.42 7.60 5.79
C ASP A 151 -19.88 8.06 5.84
N TYR A 152 -20.82 7.16 5.51
CA TYR A 152 -22.22 7.47 5.61
C TYR A 152 -22.64 7.74 7.05
N VAL A 153 -22.35 6.81 7.97
CA VAL A 153 -22.76 6.94 9.37
C VAL A 153 -22.17 8.19 10.04
N PHE A 154 -20.90 8.52 9.80
CA PHE A 154 -20.28 9.65 10.48
C PHE A 154 -20.52 11.00 9.79
N TRP A 155 -20.62 11.05 8.46
CA TRP A 155 -20.57 12.33 7.75
C TRP A 155 -21.81 12.63 6.90
N LEU A 156 -22.35 11.64 6.21
CA LEU A 156 -23.41 11.85 5.20
C LEU A 156 -24.82 11.56 5.73
N CYS A 157 -24.93 10.81 6.81
CA CYS A 157 -26.18 10.48 7.47
C CYS A 157 -26.77 11.76 8.05
N MET A 158 -27.99 12.13 7.63
CA MET A 158 -28.63 13.39 8.05
C MET A 158 -28.72 13.53 9.57
N TRP A 159 -28.99 12.44 10.29
CA TRP A 159 -29.02 12.45 11.75
C TRP A 159 -27.65 12.83 12.35
N SER A 160 -26.58 12.23 11.85
CA SER A 160 -25.23 12.48 12.31
C SER A 160 -24.73 13.87 11.92
N SER A 161 -25.05 14.33 10.71
CA SER A 161 -24.70 15.68 10.25
C SER A 161 -25.33 16.75 11.15
N SER A 162 -26.62 16.62 11.50
CA SER A 162 -27.29 17.54 12.42
C SER A 162 -26.63 17.55 13.81
N LEU A 163 -26.23 16.38 14.31
CA LEU A 163 -25.50 16.29 15.59
C LEU A 163 -24.17 17.04 15.52
N TRP A 164 -23.42 16.89 14.42
CA TRP A 164 -22.15 17.61 14.24
C TRP A 164 -22.33 19.11 14.13
N GLU A 165 -23.37 19.57 13.43
CA GLU A 165 -23.71 21.00 13.36
C GLU A 165 -23.99 21.57 14.75
N GLU A 166 -24.74 20.85 15.59
CA GLU A 166 -24.99 21.25 16.97
C GLU A 166 -23.68 21.28 17.79
N CYS A 167 -22.86 20.24 17.72
CA CYS A 167 -21.59 20.19 18.45
C CYS A 167 -20.58 21.27 18.02
N MET A 168 -20.55 21.63 16.74
CA MET A 168 -19.68 22.69 16.21
C MET A 168 -20.22 24.10 16.48
N SER A 169 -21.48 24.22 16.89
CA SER A 169 -22.11 25.49 17.23
C SER A 169 -21.89 25.93 18.70
N TRP A 170 -21.24 25.09 19.51
CA TRP A 170 -20.89 25.33 20.92
C TRP A 170 -19.50 25.98 21.04
#